data_AF-A0A953QTL7-F1
#
_entry.id   AF-A0A953QTL7-F1
#
_cell.length_a   1.000
_cell.length_b   1.000
_cell.length_c   1.000
_cell.angle_alpha   90.00
_cell.angle_beta   90.00
_cell.angle_gamma   90.00
#
_symmetry.space_group_name_H-M   'P 1'
#
loop_
_entity.id
_entity.type
_entity.pdbx_description
1 polymer ?
#
loop_
_entity_poly.entity_id
_entity_poly.type
_entity_poly.pdbx_seq_one_letter_code
_entity_poly.pdbx_strand_id
1 'polypeptide(L)'
;MASQINIEYARMWPREVLYQDRETLRSDPEFKILGKTGVYVLYREDVPYYIGRGKNLRSRLWVHANVPRARNYNFWTHFSVFVPNDPERHKEIEAVLIAAMPTTRNNAQPDMINVPFPKKATELLRVRHSSKQPAPIVYVLIPSRKANPSRKAK
;
A
#
# COMPACT_ATOMS: atom_id res chain seq x y z
N MET A 1 17.36 -19.77 -10.38
CA MET A 1 17.40 -18.29 -10.47
C MET A 1 16.08 -17.76 -9.94
N ALA A 2 16.08 -16.85 -8.97
CA ALA A 2 14.84 -16.23 -8.51
C ALA A 2 14.28 -15.38 -9.65
N SER A 3 13.08 -15.71 -10.13
CA SER A 3 12.38 -14.87 -11.10
C SER A 3 12.05 -13.55 -10.42
N GLN A 4 12.70 -12.48 -10.87
CA GLN A 4 12.43 -11.16 -10.33
C GLN A 4 11.02 -10.75 -10.74
N ILE A 5 10.17 -10.43 -9.75
CA ILE A 5 8.85 -9.88 -10.02
C ILE A 5 9.06 -8.52 -10.70
N ASN A 6 8.59 -8.40 -11.93
CA ASN A 6 8.81 -7.23 -12.77
C ASN A 6 7.75 -6.14 -12.48
N ILE A 7 7.91 -5.49 -11.32
CA ILE A 7 7.08 -4.38 -10.84
C ILE A 7 8.02 -3.27 -10.38
N GLU A 8 7.93 -2.11 -11.02
CA GLU A 8 8.56 -0.88 -10.53
C GLU A 8 7.74 -0.31 -9.38
N TYR A 9 8.39 0.26 -8.37
CA TYR A 9 7.67 0.88 -7.26
C TYR A 9 8.40 2.10 -6.72
N ALA A 10 7.64 3.03 -6.18
CA ALA A 10 8.13 4.07 -5.30
C ALA A 10 7.40 3.95 -3.96
N ARG A 11 8.13 4.02 -2.85
CA ARG A 11 7.58 3.78 -1.51
C ARG A 11 7.64 5.05 -0.68
N MET A 12 6.50 5.40 -0.08
CA MET A 12 6.37 6.44 0.94
C MET A 12 6.97 7.79 0.52
N TRP A 13 6.74 8.19 -0.74
CA TRP A 13 7.11 9.53 -1.19
C TRP A 13 6.23 10.58 -0.50
N PRO A 14 6.80 11.71 -0.07
CA PRO A 14 6.02 12.79 0.53
C PRO A 14 5.08 13.39 -0.51
N ARG A 15 3.87 13.78 -0.10
CA ARG A 15 2.86 14.41 -0.96
C ARG A 15 3.40 15.65 -1.66
N GLU A 16 4.29 16.36 -0.98
CA GLU A 16 4.90 17.63 -1.37
C GLU A 16 5.62 17.55 -2.72
N VAL A 17 6.11 16.36 -3.12
CA VAL A 17 6.71 16.16 -4.45
C VAL A 17 5.72 16.45 -5.58
N LEU A 18 4.41 16.42 -5.32
CA LEU A 18 3.35 16.69 -6.30
C LEU A 18 2.97 18.17 -6.39
N TYR A 19 3.60 19.04 -5.60
CA TYR A 19 3.42 20.49 -5.68
C TYR A 19 4.34 21.14 -6.73
N GLN A 20 5.25 20.35 -7.31
CA GLN A 20 6.00 20.76 -8.48
C GLN A 20 5.05 21.07 -9.66
N ASP A 21 5.48 21.94 -10.56
CA ASP A 21 4.70 22.23 -11.75
C ASP A 21 4.53 20.99 -12.64
N ARG A 22 3.51 21.01 -13.50
CA ARG A 22 3.15 19.85 -14.32
C ARG A 22 4.24 19.49 -15.33
N GLU A 23 5.05 20.45 -15.78
CA GLU A 23 6.10 20.20 -16.76
C GLU A 23 7.29 19.52 -16.10
N THR A 24 7.70 19.96 -14.91
CA THR A 24 8.73 19.29 -14.09
C THR A 24 8.34 17.83 -13.83
N LEU A 25 7.12 17.59 -13.34
CA LEU A 25 6.64 16.22 -13.10
C LEU A 25 6.60 15.36 -14.37
N ARG A 26 6.51 15.97 -15.56
CA ARG A 26 6.40 15.30 -16.85
C ARG A 26 7.75 14.98 -17.47
N SER A 27 8.67 15.95 -17.46
CA SER A 27 9.93 15.92 -18.21
C SER A 27 11.06 15.27 -17.42
N ASP A 28 11.06 15.40 -16.09
CA ASP A 28 12.11 14.87 -15.24
C ASP A 28 12.08 13.32 -15.18
N PRO A 29 13.18 12.64 -15.54
CA PRO A 29 13.29 11.19 -15.49
C PRO A 29 13.02 10.56 -14.12
N GLU A 30 13.28 11.27 -13.01
CA GLU A 30 13.03 10.78 -11.65
C GLU A 30 11.53 10.56 -11.39
N PHE A 31 10.68 11.35 -12.04
CA PHE A 31 9.21 11.24 -11.93
C PHE A 31 8.58 10.36 -13.03
N LYS A 32 9.39 9.71 -13.88
CA LYS A 32 8.89 8.91 -15.02
C LYS A 32 7.92 7.79 -14.60
N ILE A 33 8.12 7.20 -13.42
CA ILE A 33 7.22 6.16 -12.88
C ILE A 33 5.78 6.66 -12.70
N LEU A 34 5.58 7.95 -12.38
CA LEU A 34 4.25 8.54 -12.21
C LEU A 34 3.51 8.67 -13.55
N GLY A 35 4.22 8.71 -14.68
CA GLY A 35 3.59 8.76 -16.01
C GLY A 35 2.92 7.45 -16.45
N LYS A 36 3.09 6.35 -15.72
CA LYS A 36 2.71 5.00 -16.13
C LYS A 36 1.33 4.58 -15.59
N THR A 37 0.82 3.48 -16.13
CA THR A 37 -0.37 2.76 -15.61
C THR A 37 0.02 1.98 -14.36
N GLY A 38 -0.74 2.10 -13.28
CA GLY A 38 -0.45 1.35 -12.06
C GLY A 38 -1.43 1.61 -10.92
N VAL A 39 -0.99 1.26 -9.72
CA VAL A 39 -1.73 1.41 -8.47
C VAL A 39 -0.98 2.36 -7.55
N TYR A 40 -1.71 3.17 -6.79
CA TYR A 40 -1.17 4.02 -5.74
C TYR A 40 -1.87 3.76 -4.40
N VAL A 41 -1.11 3.96 -3.33
CA VAL A 41 -1.60 3.93 -1.95
C VAL A 41 -1.32 5.30 -1.35
N LEU A 42 -2.34 5.98 -0.85
CA LEU A 42 -2.23 7.20 -0.07
C LEU A 42 -2.19 6.84 1.40
N TYR A 43 -1.28 7.44 2.15
CA TYR A 43 -1.08 7.19 3.58
C TYR A 43 -1.38 8.44 4.39
N ARG A 44 -2.03 8.23 5.53
CA ARG A 44 -2.03 9.19 6.63
C ARG A 44 -0.94 8.74 7.59
N GLU A 45 0.19 9.45 7.59
CA GLU A 45 1.41 9.03 8.26
C GLU A 45 1.87 7.67 7.75
N ASP A 46 1.87 6.63 8.58
CA ASP A 46 2.23 5.25 8.24
C ASP A 46 1.02 4.35 7.97
N VAL A 47 -0.21 4.86 8.10
CA VAL A 47 -1.44 4.10 7.93
C VAL A 47 -2.00 4.26 6.51
N PRO A 48 -2.23 3.17 5.76
CA PRO A 48 -2.92 3.24 4.47
C PRO A 48 -4.31 3.86 4.62
N TYR A 49 -4.53 4.98 3.93
CA TYR A 49 -5.77 5.75 3.96
C TYR A 49 -6.67 5.44 2.76
N TYR A 50 -6.09 5.34 1.56
CA TYR A 50 -6.84 5.11 0.33
C TYR A 50 -5.99 4.40 -0.70
N ILE A 51 -6.58 3.45 -1.42
CA ILE A 51 -5.93 2.75 -2.54
C ILE A 51 -6.68 3.11 -3.81
N GLY A 52 -5.96 3.33 -4.90
CA GLY A 52 -6.61 3.47 -6.20
C GLY A 52 -5.67 3.14 -7.33
N ARG A 53 -6.26 2.93 -8.51
CA ARG A 53 -5.53 2.78 -9.77
C ARG A 53 -5.64 3.98 -10.71
N GLY A 54 -4.80 3.98 -11.73
CA GLY A 54 -4.89 4.92 -12.85
C GLY A 54 -4.06 4.50 -14.05
N LYS A 55 -4.54 4.82 -15.25
CA LYS A 55 -3.75 4.74 -16.51
C LYS A 55 -2.59 5.76 -16.55
N ASN A 56 -2.69 6.79 -15.72
CA ASN A 56 -1.69 7.82 -15.53
C ASN A 56 -1.69 8.21 -14.06
N LEU A 57 -0.71 7.69 -13.30
CA LEU A 57 -0.62 7.90 -11.86
C LEU A 57 -0.42 9.37 -11.51
N ARG A 58 0.38 10.11 -12.29
CA ARG A 58 0.69 11.53 -12.13
C ARG A 58 -0.60 12.35 -12.08
N SER A 59 -1.47 12.19 -13.07
CA SER A 59 -2.74 12.91 -13.14
C SER A 59 -3.62 12.61 -11.92
N ARG A 60 -3.74 11.33 -11.53
CA ARG A 60 -4.55 10.91 -10.38
C ARG A 60 -4.02 11.46 -9.06
N LEU A 61 -2.72 11.32 -8.82
CA LEU A 61 -2.03 11.80 -7.63
C LEU A 61 -2.06 13.33 -7.54
N TRP A 62 -1.83 14.02 -8.66
CA TRP A 62 -1.92 15.47 -8.72
C TRP A 62 -3.31 15.97 -8.33
N VAL A 63 -4.39 15.32 -8.79
CA VAL A 63 -5.76 15.67 -8.39
C VAL A 63 -5.96 15.50 -6.88
N HIS A 64 -5.48 14.39 -6.29
CA HIS A 64 -5.56 14.18 -4.84
C HIS A 64 -4.72 15.16 -4.04
N ALA A 65 -3.63 15.68 -4.60
CA ALA A 65 -2.73 16.60 -3.91
C ALA A 65 -3.12 18.08 -4.06
N ASN A 66 -3.69 18.48 -5.19
CA ASN A 66 -3.80 19.90 -5.60
C ASN A 66 -5.23 20.41 -5.83
N VAL A 67 -6.26 19.56 -5.78
CA VAL A 67 -7.66 20.00 -5.96
C VAL A 67 -8.36 20.04 -4.60
N PRO A 68 -8.62 21.22 -4.00
CA PRO A 68 -9.13 21.33 -2.63
C PRO A 68 -10.47 20.63 -2.38
N ARG A 69 -11.31 20.50 -3.42
CA ARG A 69 -12.62 19.84 -3.35
C ARG A 69 -12.56 18.33 -3.64
N ALA A 70 -11.38 17.78 -3.95
CA ALA A 70 -11.26 16.34 -4.20
C ALA A 70 -11.46 15.55 -2.90
N ARG A 71 -12.14 14.40 -3.01
CA ARG A 71 -12.49 13.53 -1.87
C ARG A 71 -11.32 13.21 -0.94
N ASN A 72 -10.12 13.03 -1.51
CA ASN A 72 -8.93 12.65 -0.76
C ASN A 72 -7.95 13.81 -0.59
N TYR A 73 -8.36 15.07 -0.67
CA TYR A 73 -7.43 16.20 -0.58
C TYR A 73 -6.84 16.43 0.82
N ASN A 74 -7.61 16.24 1.89
CA ASN A 74 -7.21 16.79 3.21
C ASN A 74 -6.30 15.89 4.06
N PHE A 75 -6.38 14.57 3.95
CA PHE A 75 -6.01 13.68 5.07
C PHE A 75 -4.78 12.79 4.84
N TRP A 76 -4.05 12.97 3.75
CA TRP A 76 -2.90 12.12 3.42
C TRP A 76 -1.61 12.94 3.26
N THR A 77 -0.50 12.28 3.55
CA THR A 77 0.84 12.87 3.75
C THR A 77 1.90 12.20 2.88
N HIS A 78 1.78 10.90 2.63
CA HIS A 78 2.71 10.13 1.82
C HIS A 78 1.96 9.26 0.81
N PHE A 79 2.62 8.85 -0.26
CA PHE A 79 2.09 7.88 -1.19
C PHE A 79 3.12 6.84 -1.59
N SER A 80 2.63 5.68 -2.01
CA SER A 80 3.43 4.69 -2.74
C SER A 80 2.78 4.42 -4.09
N VAL A 81 3.57 4.02 -5.08
CA VAL A 81 3.05 3.56 -6.38
C VAL A 81 3.66 2.21 -6.73
N PHE A 82 2.88 1.40 -7.44
CA PHE A 82 3.25 0.10 -7.97
C PHE A 82 2.86 0.05 -9.44
N VAL A 83 3.86 -0.14 -10.30
CA VAL A 83 3.71 -0.13 -11.75
C VAL A 83 4.11 -1.51 -12.28
N PRO A 84 3.13 -2.37 -12.59
CA PRO A 84 3.43 -3.65 -13.23
C PRO A 84 3.90 -3.44 -14.67
N ASN A 85 4.79 -4.31 -15.14
CA ASN A 85 5.23 -4.28 -16.53
C ASN A 85 4.11 -4.60 -17.53
N ASP A 86 3.20 -5.50 -17.14
CA ASP A 86 1.93 -5.68 -17.86
C ASP A 86 0.89 -4.74 -17.26
N PRO A 87 0.44 -3.72 -18.00
CA PRO A 87 -0.55 -2.77 -17.52
C PRO A 87 -1.83 -3.45 -17.05
N GLU A 88 -2.30 -4.57 -17.60
CA GLU A 88 -3.59 -5.16 -17.20
C GLU A 88 -3.58 -5.69 -15.76
N ARG A 89 -2.40 -6.03 -15.23
CA ARG A 89 -2.23 -6.54 -13.86
C ARG A 89 -2.44 -5.49 -12.77
N HIS A 90 -2.61 -4.21 -13.11
CA HIS A 90 -2.90 -3.18 -12.10
C HIS A 90 -4.21 -3.47 -11.35
N LYS A 91 -5.17 -4.16 -11.99
CA LYS A 91 -6.46 -4.52 -11.37
C LYS A 91 -6.27 -5.56 -10.26
N GLU A 92 -5.45 -6.57 -10.53
CA GLU A 92 -5.09 -7.62 -9.56
C GLU A 92 -4.36 -7.02 -8.36
N ILE A 93 -3.36 -6.15 -8.62
CA ILE A 93 -2.59 -5.49 -7.56
C ILE A 93 -3.50 -4.63 -6.68
N GLU A 94 -4.39 -3.84 -7.28
CA GLU A 94 -5.36 -3.03 -6.53
C GLU A 94 -6.27 -3.90 -5.67
N ALA A 95 -6.83 -4.97 -6.24
CA ALA A 95 -7.73 -5.85 -5.52
C ALA A 95 -7.05 -6.53 -4.32
N VAL A 96 -5.82 -7.04 -4.51
CA VAL A 96 -5.00 -7.61 -3.43
C VAL A 96 -4.73 -6.59 -2.34
N LEU A 97 -4.34 -5.36 -2.70
CA LEU A 97 -4.06 -4.32 -1.71
C LEU A 97 -5.32 -3.91 -0.93
N ILE A 98 -6.47 -3.77 -1.59
CA ILE A 98 -7.74 -3.44 -0.91
C ILE A 98 -8.13 -4.57 0.05
N ALA A 99 -8.03 -5.82 -0.38
CA ALA A 99 -8.38 -6.96 0.48
C ALA A 99 -7.43 -7.12 1.68
N ALA A 100 -6.15 -6.80 1.50
CA ALA A 100 -5.15 -6.88 2.57
C ALA A 100 -5.22 -5.71 3.57
N MET A 101 -5.86 -4.59 3.21
CA MET A 101 -5.86 -3.36 4.00
C MET A 101 -7.29 -2.95 4.41
N PRO A 102 -7.87 -3.61 5.44
CA PRO A 102 -9.25 -3.39 5.87
C PRO A 102 -9.51 -1.99 6.46
N THR A 103 -8.46 -1.25 6.81
CA THR A 103 -8.56 0.10 7.38
C THR A 103 -8.70 1.20 6.32
N THR A 104 -8.57 0.86 5.04
CA THR A 104 -8.63 1.87 3.97
C THR A 104 -10.04 2.40 3.79
N ARG A 105 -10.17 3.69 3.46
CA ARG A 105 -11.47 4.37 3.20
C ARG A 105 -12.07 4.00 1.84
N ASN A 106 -11.67 2.87 1.27
CA ASN A 106 -12.15 2.41 0.00
C ASN A 106 -13.58 1.87 0.16
N ASN A 107 -14.55 2.48 -0.53
CA ASN A 107 -15.89 1.89 -0.66
C ASN A 107 -15.93 0.79 -1.75
N ALA A 108 -14.79 0.48 -2.38
CA ALA A 108 -14.71 -0.49 -3.45
C ALA A 108 -14.59 -1.89 -2.87
N GLN A 109 -15.42 -2.81 -3.35
CA GLN A 109 -15.20 -4.23 -3.10
C GLN A 109 -14.06 -4.72 -3.99
N PRO A 110 -13.10 -5.50 -3.45
CA PRO A 110 -12.07 -6.14 -4.27
C PRO A 110 -12.71 -6.99 -5.36
N ASP A 111 -12.21 -6.88 -6.58
CA ASP A 111 -12.64 -7.72 -7.71
C ASP A 111 -11.97 -9.10 -7.61
N MET A 112 -12.35 -9.84 -6.57
CA MET A 112 -11.81 -11.17 -6.25
C MET A 112 -12.91 -12.04 -5.64
N ILE A 113 -12.73 -13.35 -5.79
CA ILE A 113 -13.58 -14.34 -5.12
C ILE A 113 -13.32 -14.28 -3.62
N ASN A 114 -14.32 -13.88 -2.85
CA ASN A 114 -14.27 -13.95 -1.40
C ASN A 114 -14.40 -15.41 -0.95
N VAL A 115 -13.37 -15.94 -0.29
CA VAL A 115 -13.44 -17.24 0.37
C VAL A 115 -13.98 -17.03 1.78
N PRO A 116 -15.17 -17.55 2.12
CA PRO A 116 -15.77 -17.34 3.43
C PRO A 116 -14.94 -18.02 4.51
N PHE A 117 -15.03 -17.49 5.73
CA PHE A 117 -14.37 -18.09 6.88
C PHE A 117 -14.82 -19.55 7.08
N PRO A 118 -13.91 -20.53 7.18
CA PRO A 118 -14.30 -21.94 7.22
C PRO A 118 -15.19 -22.29 8.42
N LYS A 119 -16.32 -22.96 8.16
CA LYS A 119 -17.27 -23.37 9.23
C LYS A 119 -16.60 -24.12 10.38
N LYS A 120 -15.64 -25.00 10.06
CA LYS A 120 -14.89 -25.75 11.08
C LYS A 120 -14.04 -24.85 11.97
N ALA A 121 -13.43 -23.81 11.41
CA ALA A 121 -12.68 -22.83 12.19
C ALA A 121 -13.62 -22.03 13.11
N THR A 122 -14.83 -21.67 12.65
CA THR A 122 -15.85 -21.02 13.48
C THR A 122 -16.21 -21.86 14.70
N GLU A 123 -16.41 -23.16 14.50
CA GLU A 123 -16.70 -24.11 15.59
C GLU A 123 -15.56 -24.17 16.61
N LEU A 124 -14.31 -24.30 16.13
CA LEU A 124 -13.11 -24.34 16.99
C LEU A 124 -12.97 -23.05 17.83
N LEU A 125 -13.20 -21.88 17.22
CA LEU A 125 -13.16 -20.60 17.94
C LEU A 125 -14.28 -20.50 18.98
N ARG A 126 -15.49 -20.95 18.66
CA ARG A 126 -16.63 -20.95 19.59
C ARG A 126 -16.33 -21.80 20.83
N VAL A 127 -15.74 -22.98 20.65
CA VAL A 127 -15.30 -23.84 21.77
C VAL A 127 -14.26 -23.11 22.61
N ARG A 128 -13.22 -22.52 21.99
CA ARG A 128 -12.18 -21.75 22.67
C ARG A 128 -12.71 -20.57 23.49
N HIS A 129 -13.64 -19.80 22.93
CA HIS A 129 -14.22 -18.66 23.64
C HIS A 129 -15.12 -19.09 24.81
N SER A 130 -15.83 -20.21 24.66
CA SER A 130 -16.68 -20.78 25.71
C SER A 130 -15.86 -21.38 26.86
N SER A 131 -14.66 -21.91 26.59
CA SER A 131 -13.83 -22.58 27.59
C SER A 131 -13.04 -21.63 28.52
N LYS A 132 -13.12 -20.30 28.32
CA LYS A 132 -12.33 -19.27 29.05
C LYS A 132 -10.81 -19.53 29.11
N GLN A 133 -10.27 -20.44 28.30
CA GLN A 133 -8.84 -20.69 28.31
C GLN A 133 -8.12 -19.52 27.62
N PRO A 134 -7.20 -18.83 28.31
CA PRO A 134 -6.45 -17.75 27.69
C PRO A 134 -5.64 -18.30 26.51
N ALA A 135 -5.45 -17.48 25.49
CA ALA A 135 -4.55 -17.81 24.39
C ALA A 135 -3.19 -18.22 24.96
N PRO A 136 -2.56 -19.31 24.48
CA PRO A 136 -1.15 -19.54 24.79
C PRO A 136 -0.38 -18.32 24.30
N ILE A 137 0.29 -17.62 25.21
CA ILE A 137 1.18 -16.53 24.88
C ILE A 137 2.36 -17.17 24.15
N VAL A 138 2.34 -17.13 22.83
CA VAL A 138 3.49 -17.49 22.01
C VAL A 138 4.41 -16.27 22.02
N TYR A 139 5.40 -16.28 22.90
CA TYR A 139 6.52 -15.34 22.81
C TYR A 139 7.24 -15.61 21.49
N VAL A 140 6.96 -14.80 20.47
CA VAL A 140 7.84 -14.71 19.30
C VAL A 140 9.11 -14.03 19.80
N LEU A 141 10.13 -14.82 20.11
CA LEU A 141 11.48 -14.33 20.37
C LEU A 141 11.98 -13.64 19.10
N ILE A 142 11.75 -12.33 18.99
CA ILE A 142 12.39 -11.50 17.97
C ILE A 142 13.86 -11.41 18.38
N PRO A 143 14.82 -11.96 17.59
CA PRO A 143 16.22 -11.86 17.92
C PRO A 143 16.61 -10.37 17.96
N SER A 144 17.10 -9.91 19.11
CA SER A 144 17.68 -8.58 19.26
C SER A 144 18.78 -8.39 18.22
N ARG A 145 18.64 -7.38 17.36
CA ARG A 145 19.70 -6.99 16.44
C ARG A 145 20.91 -6.61 17.28
N LYS A 146 21.96 -7.44 17.25
CA LYS A 146 23.26 -7.05 17.80
C LYS A 146 23.68 -5.74 17.14
N ALA A 147 23.93 -4.73 17.96
CA ALA A 147 24.48 -3.45 17.53
C ALA A 147 25.78 -3.69 16.76
N ASN A 148 25.88 -3.13 15.55
CA ASN A 148 27.05 -3.23 14.69
C ASN A 148 28.13 -2.24 15.19
N PRO A 149 29.27 -2.70 15.74
CA PRO A 149 30.31 -1.81 16.24
C PRO A 149 31.28 -1.50 15.10
N SER A 150 30.84 -0.75 14.08
CA SER A 150 31.73 -0.25 13.04
C SER A 150 31.28 1.10 12.49
N ARG A 151 31.29 2.11 13.36
CA ARG A 151 31.60 3.48 12.97
C ARG A 151 32.76 3.97 13.83
N LYS A 152 33.97 3.59 13.42
CA LYS A 152 35.16 4.38 13.77
C LYS A 152 35.23 5.54 12.80
N ALA A 153 35.25 6.74 13.37
CA ALA A 153 35.51 7.98 12.67
C ALA A 153 36.83 7.89 11.88
N LYS A 154 36.78 8.39 10.65
CA LYS A 154 37.90 9.03 9.96
C LYS A 154 37.39 10.37 9.46
#